data_AF-A0A453P0U2-F1
#
_entry.id   AF-A0A453P0U2-F1
#
_cell.length_a   1.000
_cell.length_b   1.000
_cell.length_c   1.000
_cell.angle_alpha   90.00
_cell.angle_beta   90.00
_cell.angle_gamma   90.00
#
_symmetry.space_group_name_H-M   'P 1'
#
loop_
_entity.id
_entity.type
_entity.pdbx_description
1 polymer ?
#
loop_
_entity_poly.entity_id
_entity_poly.type
_entity_poly.pdbx_seq_one_letter_code
_entity_poly.pdbx_strand_id
1 'polypeptide(L)'
;PHVRMPRTFKRFCGLMSQLLQKLSITAVGKREKLLNVIKNPVTQYLPVGVRKIGLSYSAEKAVNLFDYVAKSNDDEPLVFVVGAMAHGKVDKEYSDDYIQISGYPLSAACCLNRICSALEQKWNIQ
;
A
#
# COMPACT_ATOMS: atom_id res chain seq x y z
N PRO A 1 -1.57 -13.73 -0.63
CA PRO A 1 -2.67 -12.81 -1.01
C PRO A 1 -4.09 -13.41 -1.02
N HIS A 2 -4.34 -14.60 -0.43
CA HIS A 2 -5.61 -15.32 -0.58
C HIS A 2 -6.74 -14.87 0.38
N VAL A 3 -6.50 -13.87 1.23
CA VAL A 3 -7.51 -13.39 2.17
C VAL A 3 -8.67 -12.72 1.44
N ARG A 4 -9.89 -13.20 1.66
CA ARG A 4 -11.11 -12.55 1.17
C ARG A 4 -11.60 -11.53 2.19
N MET A 5 -11.39 -10.26 1.90
CA MET A 5 -11.85 -9.18 2.78
C MET A 5 -13.38 -9.10 2.82
N PRO A 6 -14.01 -8.93 4.00
CA PRO A 6 -15.44 -8.71 4.10
C PRO A 6 -15.85 -7.44 3.35
N ARG A 7 -16.88 -7.55 2.51
CA ARG A 7 -17.37 -6.43 1.67
C ARG A 7 -18.22 -5.40 2.41
N THR A 8 -18.64 -5.70 3.64
CA THR A 8 -19.45 -4.78 4.46
C THR A 8 -18.63 -4.29 5.64
N PHE A 9 -18.74 -2.99 5.94
CA PHE A 9 -17.99 -2.35 7.01
C PHE A 9 -18.18 -3.04 8.36
N LYS A 10 -19.42 -3.38 8.75
CA LYS A 10 -19.70 -4.06 10.02
C LYS A 10 -18.94 -5.39 10.17
N ARG A 11 -18.86 -6.19 9.10
CA ARG A 11 -18.11 -7.46 9.12
C ARG A 11 -16.61 -7.23 9.11
N PHE A 12 -16.13 -6.21 8.38
CA PHE A 12 -14.73 -5.81 8.39
C PHE A 12 -14.29 -5.39 9.80
N CYS A 13 -15.08 -4.57 10.50
CA CYS A 13 -14.79 -4.17 11.88
C CYS A 13 -14.70 -5.36 12.84
N GLY A 14 -15.62 -6.32 12.72
CA GLY A 14 -15.57 -7.57 13.50
C GLY A 14 -14.28 -8.35 13.24
N LEU A 15 -13.87 -8.48 11.97
CA LEU A 15 -12.63 -9.14 11.59
C LEU A 15 -11.39 -8.42 12.15
N MET A 16 -11.33 -7.08 12.05
CA MET A 16 -10.20 -6.29 12.58
C MET A 16 -10.12 -6.36 14.11
N SER A 17 -11.26 -6.33 14.80
CA SER A 17 -11.32 -6.51 16.26
C SER A 17 -10.75 -7.87 16.66
N GLN A 18 -11.15 -8.94 15.97
CA GLN A 18 -10.61 -10.28 16.20
C GLN A 18 -9.09 -10.35 15.92
N LEU A 19 -8.62 -9.69 14.86
CA LEU A 19 -7.19 -9.67 14.52
C LEU A 19 -6.36 -9.02 15.63
N LEU A 20 -6.83 -7.92 16.21
CA LEU A 20 -6.10 -7.23 17.28
C LEU A 20 -6.11 -8.02 18.60
N GLN A 21 -7.19 -8.73 18.91
CA GLN A 21 -7.29 -9.56 20.13
C GLN A 21 -6.43 -10.83 20.05
N LYS A 22 -6.40 -11.49 18.87
CA LYS A 22 -5.73 -12.78 18.70
C LYS A 22 -4.35 -12.68 18.03
N LEU A 23 -3.99 -11.48 17.56
CA LEU A 23 -2.78 -11.17 16.78
C LEU A 23 -2.64 -11.93 15.45
N SER A 24 -3.54 -12.87 15.15
CA SER A 24 -3.55 -13.65 13.92
C SER A 24 -4.94 -14.22 13.62
N ILE A 25 -5.19 -14.49 12.34
CA ILE A 25 -6.40 -15.13 11.83
C ILE A 25 -5.97 -16.23 10.84
N THR A 26 -6.39 -17.47 11.09
CA THR A 26 -6.11 -18.64 10.25
C THR A 26 -7.29 -19.01 9.37
N ALA A 27 -7.01 -19.59 8.21
CA ALA A 27 -8.04 -20.16 7.34
C ALA A 27 -8.77 -21.33 8.03
N VAL A 28 -10.04 -21.52 7.69
CA VAL A 28 -10.80 -22.69 8.17
C VAL A 28 -10.27 -23.95 7.49
N GLY A 29 -9.91 -24.97 8.28
CA GLY A 29 -9.42 -26.25 7.76
C GLY A 29 -7.96 -26.26 7.28
N LYS A 30 -7.26 -25.12 7.30
CA LYS A 30 -5.82 -25.03 7.00
C LYS A 30 -5.09 -24.33 8.14
N ARG A 31 -3.83 -24.71 8.39
CA ARG A 31 -2.95 -24.00 9.35
C ARG A 31 -2.37 -22.69 8.81
N GLU A 32 -2.76 -22.29 7.61
CA GLU A 32 -2.29 -21.06 6.96
C GLU A 32 -2.86 -19.82 7.66
N LYS A 33 -1.98 -18.90 8.05
CA LYS A 33 -2.36 -17.59 8.60
C LYS A 33 -2.72 -16.65 7.44
N LEU A 34 -3.95 -16.15 7.42
CA LEU A 34 -4.44 -15.20 6.43
C LEU A 34 -4.09 -13.76 6.78
N LEU A 35 -4.17 -13.42 8.07
CA LEU A 35 -3.79 -12.12 8.63
C LEU A 35 -2.95 -12.35 9.88
N ASN A 36 -1.90 -11.56 10.06
CA ASN A 36 -0.99 -11.69 11.18
C ASN A 36 -0.43 -10.31 11.54
N VAL A 37 -0.47 -9.95 12.82
CA VAL A 37 0.21 -8.78 13.34
C VAL A 37 1.71 -9.11 13.41
N ILE A 38 2.54 -8.25 12.83
CA ILE A 38 3.99 -8.42 12.75
C ILE A 38 4.69 -7.31 13.55
N LYS A 39 5.93 -7.57 13.99
CA LYS A 39 6.70 -6.61 14.79
C LYS A 39 7.20 -5.47 13.93
N ASN A 40 7.22 -4.24 14.44
CA ASN A 40 7.89 -3.11 13.78
C ASN A 40 9.42 -3.24 13.83
N PRO A 41 10.18 -2.58 12.93
CA PRO A 41 9.73 -1.73 11.82
C PRO A 41 9.29 -2.53 10.58
N VAL A 42 8.41 -1.96 9.73
CA VAL A 42 7.93 -2.63 8.51
C VAL A 42 9.05 -2.90 7.49
N THR A 43 10.11 -2.09 7.52
CA THR A 43 11.26 -2.17 6.60
C THR A 43 11.99 -3.50 6.65
N GLN A 44 11.93 -4.23 7.77
CA GLN A 44 12.58 -5.54 7.92
C GLN A 44 11.94 -6.66 7.08
N TYR A 45 10.70 -6.45 6.60
CA TYR A 45 9.98 -7.44 5.78
C TYR A 45 9.93 -7.05 4.30
N LEU A 46 10.50 -5.90 3.93
CA LEU A 46 10.58 -5.47 2.54
C LEU A 46 11.76 -6.16 1.85
N PRO A 47 11.68 -6.40 0.53
CA PRO A 47 12.79 -6.96 -0.23
C PRO A 47 13.99 -6.01 -0.25
N VAL A 48 15.18 -6.57 -0.46
CA VAL A 48 16.42 -5.80 -0.60
C VAL A 48 16.39 -5.00 -1.91
N GLY A 49 16.92 -3.78 -1.89
CA GLY A 49 16.93 -2.89 -3.07
C GLY A 49 15.57 -2.28 -3.40
N VAL A 50 14.64 -2.26 -2.43
CA VAL A 50 13.32 -1.65 -2.61
C VAL A 50 13.39 -0.13 -2.71
N ARG A 51 12.63 0.44 -3.64
CA ARG A 51 12.38 1.88 -3.71
C ARG A 51 11.10 2.24 -2.96
N LYS A 52 11.22 3.05 -1.91
CA LYS A 52 10.07 3.46 -1.10
C LYS A 52 9.57 4.83 -1.56
N ILE A 53 8.33 4.88 -1.98
CA ILE A 53 7.71 6.05 -2.62
C ILE A 53 6.55 6.51 -1.75
N GLY A 54 6.72 7.64 -1.09
CA GLY A 54 5.68 8.33 -0.32
C GLY A 54 4.80 9.17 -1.23
N LEU A 55 3.49 9.05 -1.05
CA LEU A 55 2.51 9.83 -1.79
C LEU A 55 1.96 10.96 -0.92
N SER A 56 2.01 12.18 -1.44
CA SER A 56 1.49 13.34 -0.73
C SER A 56 1.06 14.44 -1.67
N TYR A 57 -0.04 15.09 -1.32
CA TYR A 57 -0.49 16.30 -2.00
C TYR A 57 0.50 17.46 -1.85
N SER A 58 1.19 17.53 -0.70
CA SER A 58 2.15 18.59 -0.37
C SER A 58 3.59 18.30 -0.81
N ALA A 59 3.79 17.32 -1.69
CA ALA A 59 5.11 17.01 -2.22
C ALA A 59 5.51 18.03 -3.29
N GLU A 60 6.77 18.46 -3.29
CA GLU A 60 7.28 19.43 -4.28
C GLU A 60 7.37 18.82 -5.69
N LYS A 61 7.58 17.50 -5.76
CA LYS A 61 7.78 16.78 -7.03
C LYS A 61 6.45 16.27 -7.58
N ALA A 62 5.83 17.07 -8.44
CA ALA A 62 4.68 16.64 -9.22
C ALA A 62 5.12 15.73 -10.38
N VAL A 63 4.53 14.54 -10.47
CA VAL A 63 4.85 13.55 -11.50
C VAL A 63 3.60 12.93 -12.10
N ASN A 64 3.66 12.60 -13.38
CA ASN A 64 2.73 11.65 -13.96
C ASN A 64 3.11 10.25 -13.46
N LEU A 65 2.18 9.58 -12.78
CA LEU A 65 2.40 8.28 -12.17
C LEU A 65 2.73 7.20 -13.21
N PHE A 66 2.08 7.24 -14.39
CA PHE A 66 2.33 6.26 -15.46
C PHE A 66 3.75 6.37 -15.99
N ASP A 67 4.21 7.59 -16.27
CA ASP A 67 5.59 7.82 -16.74
C ASP A 67 6.62 7.51 -15.65
N TYR A 68 6.30 7.82 -14.39
CA TYR A 68 7.17 7.54 -13.25
C TYR A 68 7.38 6.04 -13.07
N VAL A 69 6.29 5.25 -13.11
CA VAL A 69 6.33 3.79 -13.01
C VAL A 69 7.00 3.20 -14.25
N ALA A 70 6.70 3.67 -15.46
CA ALA A 70 7.34 3.18 -16.70
C ALA A 70 8.87 3.39 -16.72
N LYS A 71 9.37 4.45 -16.08
CA LYS A 71 10.82 4.73 -15.96
C LYS A 71 11.53 3.90 -14.88
N SER A 72 10.79 3.25 -13.99
CA SER A 72 11.39 2.40 -12.95
C SER A 72 11.95 1.11 -13.55
N ASN A 73 13.05 0.60 -13.01
CA ASN A 73 13.61 -0.68 -13.45
C ASN A 73 12.70 -1.84 -13.03
N ASP A 74 12.67 -2.93 -13.79
CA ASP A 74 11.89 -4.12 -13.46
C ASP A 74 12.54 -4.98 -12.37
N ASP A 75 13.87 -4.89 -12.22
CA ASP A 75 14.61 -5.57 -11.16
C ASP A 75 14.48 -4.88 -9.79
N GLU A 76 13.89 -3.67 -9.73
CA GLU A 76 13.75 -2.88 -8.51
C GLU A 76 12.33 -3.01 -7.93
N PRO A 77 12.15 -3.64 -6.76
CA PRO A 77 10.84 -3.70 -6.12
C PRO A 77 10.35 -2.31 -5.73
N LEU A 78 9.09 -2.00 -6.06
CA LEU A 78 8.46 -0.73 -5.71
C LEU A 78 7.57 -0.89 -4.48
N VAL A 79 7.74 -0.01 -3.49
CA VAL A 79 6.85 0.09 -2.33
C VAL A 79 6.25 1.48 -2.26
N PHE A 80 4.93 1.55 -2.33
CA PHE A 80 4.19 2.80 -2.22
C PHE A 80 3.65 2.97 -0.80
N VAL A 81 3.97 4.10 -0.16
CA VAL A 81 3.46 4.47 1.15
C VAL A 81 2.29 5.44 0.95
N VAL A 82 1.07 4.94 1.20
CA VAL A 82 -0.18 5.70 1.08
C VAL A 82 -0.76 5.95 2.46
N GLY A 83 -1.09 7.21 2.75
CA GLY A 83 -1.75 7.59 4.00
C GLY A 83 -3.21 7.16 4.01
N ALA A 84 -3.57 6.19 4.86
CA ALA A 84 -4.94 5.78 5.12
C ALA A 84 -5.56 6.57 6.29
N MET A 85 -5.52 7.90 6.20
CA MET A 85 -5.95 8.84 7.25
C MET A 85 -6.97 9.85 6.70
N ALA A 86 -7.84 10.39 7.56
CA ALA A 86 -8.81 11.43 7.15
C ALA A 86 -8.12 12.76 6.86
N HIS A 87 -7.23 13.18 7.78
CA HIS A 87 -6.36 14.33 7.64
C HIS A 87 -5.00 13.98 8.20
N GLY A 88 -3.95 14.50 7.59
CA GLY A 88 -2.56 14.33 8.04
C GLY A 88 -1.60 14.17 6.87
N LYS A 89 -0.35 13.91 7.21
CA LYS A 89 0.75 13.77 6.25
C LYS A 89 1.47 12.45 6.51
N VAL A 90 1.85 11.76 5.44
CA VAL A 90 2.69 10.56 5.53
C VAL A 90 4.08 10.97 5.98
N ASP A 91 4.61 10.29 7.01
CA ASP A 91 5.96 10.51 7.51
C ASP A 91 7.01 10.23 6.44
N LYS A 92 7.96 11.16 6.30
CA LYS A 92 9.04 11.06 5.30
C LYS A 92 10.05 9.98 5.64
N GLU A 93 10.17 9.56 6.90
CA GLU A 93 11.17 8.57 7.34
C GLU A 93 10.98 7.18 6.70
N TYR A 94 9.77 6.88 6.22
CA TYR A 94 9.46 5.60 5.57
C TYR A 94 9.62 5.63 4.05
N SER A 95 9.98 6.78 3.46
CA SER A 95 9.99 6.99 2.00
C SER A 95 11.28 7.65 1.53
N ASP A 96 11.89 7.09 0.49
CA ASP A 96 13.07 7.64 -0.16
C ASP A 96 12.68 8.77 -1.13
N ASP A 97 11.57 8.56 -1.85
CA ASP A 97 10.95 9.54 -2.75
C ASP A 97 9.63 10.04 -2.18
N TYR A 98 9.32 11.32 -2.40
CA TYR A 98 8.05 11.92 -1.99
C TYR A 98 7.43 12.65 -3.18
N ILE A 99 6.32 12.11 -3.71
CA ILE A 99 5.75 12.55 -4.99
C ILE A 99 4.28 12.98 -4.87
N GLN A 100 3.90 13.93 -5.71
CA GLN A 100 2.54 14.38 -5.93
C GLN A 100 2.05 13.83 -7.29
N ILE A 101 0.94 13.08 -7.28
CA ILE A 101 0.37 12.46 -8.49
C ILE A 101 -0.82 13.24 -9.08
N SER A 102 -1.29 14.27 -8.38
CA SER A 102 -2.42 15.09 -8.81
C SER A 102 -2.37 16.48 -8.18
N GLY A 103 -2.77 17.50 -8.96
CA GLY A 103 -2.98 18.86 -8.48
C GLY A 103 -4.17 19.02 -7.52
N TYR A 104 -4.93 17.96 -7.27
CA TYR A 104 -6.05 17.93 -6.33
C TYR A 104 -5.79 16.91 -5.21
N PRO A 105 -6.32 17.16 -3.99
CA PRO A 105 -6.28 16.17 -2.93
C PRO A 105 -7.11 14.95 -3.33
N LEU A 106 -6.49 13.77 -3.26
CA LEU A 106 -7.11 12.50 -3.60
C LEU A 106 -7.38 11.67 -2.34
N SER A 107 -8.45 10.88 -2.37
CA SER A 107 -8.67 9.86 -1.34
C SER A 107 -7.62 8.74 -1.47
N ALA A 108 -7.30 8.08 -0.36
CA ALA A 108 -6.37 6.96 -0.34
C ALA A 108 -6.79 5.85 -1.34
N ALA A 109 -8.09 5.58 -1.45
CA ALA A 109 -8.63 4.62 -2.41
C ALA A 109 -8.38 5.03 -3.87
N CYS A 110 -8.53 6.32 -4.20
CA CYS A 110 -8.24 6.82 -5.54
C CYS A 110 -6.73 6.73 -5.85
N CYS A 111 -5.87 7.04 -4.88
CA CYS A 111 -4.43 6.88 -5.03
C CYS A 111 -4.05 5.41 -5.30
N LEU A 112 -4.57 4.48 -4.50
CA LEU A 112 -4.34 3.05 -4.68
C LEU A 112 -4.80 2.55 -6.05
N ASN A 113 -5.98 2.98 -6.50
CA ASN A 113 -6.48 2.61 -7.82
C ASN A 113 -5.55 3.09 -8.95
N ARG A 114 -5.07 4.34 -8.88
CA ARG A 114 -4.12 4.87 -9.87
C ARG A 114 -2.78 4.14 -9.87
N ILE A 115 -2.28 3.75 -8.70
CA ILE A 115 -1.05 2.96 -8.57
C ILE A 115 -1.22 1.59 -9.21
N CYS A 116 -2.30 0.88 -8.89
CA CYS A 116 -2.59 -0.41 -9.48
C CYS A 116 -2.71 -0.31 -11.00
N SER A 117 -3.48 0.65 -11.52
CA SER A 117 -3.63 0.83 -12.98
C SER A 117 -2.31 1.18 -13.68
N ALA A 118 -1.43 1.97 -13.04
CA ALA A 118 -0.11 2.27 -13.61
C ALA A 118 0.80 1.03 -13.65
N LEU A 119 0.76 0.18 -12.62
CA LEU A 119 1.51 -1.08 -12.57
C LEU A 119 0.94 -2.13 -13.53
N GLU A 120 -0.38 -2.23 -13.63
CA GLU A 120 -1.09 -3.08 -14.61
C GLU A 120 -0.66 -2.73 -16.03
N GLN A 121 -0.62 -1.44 -16.37
CA GLN A 121 -0.16 -0.99 -17.69
C GLN A 121 1.33 -1.26 -17.92
N LYS A 122 2.21 -1.05 -16.93
CA LYS A 122 3.65 -1.32 -17.05
C LYS A 122 3.91 -2.80 -17.30
N TRP A 123 3.28 -3.67 -16.52
CA TRP A 123 3.52 -5.12 -16.57
C TRP A 123 2.60 -5.86 -17.55
N ASN A 124 1.77 -5.14 -18.30
CA ASN A 124 0.81 -5.69 -19.24
C ASN A 124 -0.09 -6.78 -18.61
N ILE A 125 -0.55 -6.49 -17.38
CA ILE A 125 -1.46 -7.36 -16.62
C ILE A 125 -2.89 -6.93 -16.96
N GLN A 126 -3.68 -7.85 -17.49
CA GLN A 126 -5.09 -7.66 -17.86
C GLN A 126 -6.04 -8.08 -16.74
#